data_AF-A0A1Q9S2E4-F1
#
_entry.id   AF-A0A1Q9S2E4-F1
#
_cell.length_a   1.000
_cell.length_b   1.000
_cell.length_c   1.000
_cell.angle_alpha   90.00
_cell.angle_beta   90.00
_cell.angle_gamma   90.00
#
_symmetry.space_group_name_H-M   'P 1'
#
loop_
_entity.id
_entity.type
_entity.pdbx_description
1 polymer ?
#
loop_
_entity_poly.entity_id
_entity_poly.type
_entity_poly.pdbx_seq_one_letter_code
_entity_poly.pdbx_strand_id
1 'polypeptide(L)'
;MPLFGVGLPVIAGALGATRALADVHRAVAGQVLGADLAVAYRAAPGPTWRELAACLRDPQTGRDTIWLALHAVAGTLVAMLTYLAVQVLSAVFAGGAGPFAIFTLPALVVLAIVWWAVPWVVRVLALLVRVLLSPAGSALAARVEQLTESRAATVDAQAAELRRIERDLHDGAQARLAAVGMTLGLASQLLPSDPDGAAALLEEARGDAGRALAELRDLVRGIHPPVLADRGLPGGLEAAALLCPVPVAVAIDLPSRPQAPVESALYFAAAEALANAGRTPAPRGSG
;
A
#
# COMPACT_ATOMS: atom_id res chain seq x y z
N MET A 1 34.22 -31.72 10.65
CA MET A 1 33.67 -31.14 9.40
C MET A 1 32.16 -31.27 9.46
N PRO A 2 31.41 -30.23 9.86
CA PRO A 2 30.00 -30.40 10.18
C PRO A 2 29.18 -30.57 8.89
N LEU A 3 28.31 -31.59 8.87
CA LEU A 3 27.36 -31.89 7.79
C LEU A 3 26.42 -30.73 7.41
N PHE A 4 26.37 -29.66 8.21
CA PHE A 4 25.55 -28.47 7.96
C PHE A 4 25.98 -27.66 6.74
N GLY A 5 27.23 -27.77 6.27
CA GLY A 5 27.73 -26.97 5.13
C GLY A 5 27.22 -27.42 3.76
N VAL A 6 26.88 -28.71 3.60
CA VAL A 6 26.51 -29.28 2.29
C VAL A 6 25.00 -29.19 2.04
N GLY A 7 24.17 -29.18 3.07
CA GLY A 7 22.71 -29.12 2.92
C GLY A 7 22.20 -27.83 2.28
N LEU A 8 22.78 -26.67 2.64
CA LEU A 8 22.35 -25.37 2.14
C LEU A 8 22.51 -25.22 0.60
N PRO A 9 23.67 -25.50 -0.01
CA PRO A 9 23.81 -25.41 -1.47
C PRO A 9 22.95 -26.44 -2.21
N VAL A 10 22.71 -27.63 -1.64
CA VAL A 10 21.81 -28.64 -2.23
C VAL A 10 20.36 -28.13 -2.26
N ILE A 11 19.89 -27.54 -1.15
CA ILE A 11 18.53 -26.95 -1.08
C ILE A 11 18.41 -25.76 -2.04
N ALA A 12 19.42 -24.90 -2.12
CA ALA A 12 19.46 -23.78 -3.06
C ALA A 12 19.39 -24.27 -4.52
N GLY A 13 20.15 -25.33 -4.84
CA GLY A 13 20.12 -25.98 -6.16
C GLY A 13 18.77 -26.58 -6.50
N ALA A 14 18.14 -27.29 -5.54
CA ALA A 14 16.81 -27.86 -5.73
C ALA A 14 15.73 -26.77 -5.94
N LEU A 15 15.79 -25.67 -5.18
CA LEU A 15 14.91 -24.51 -5.37
C LEU A 15 15.13 -23.84 -6.73
N GLY A 16 16.39 -23.70 -7.17
CA GLY A 16 16.70 -23.19 -8.51
C GLY A 16 16.15 -24.09 -9.62
N ALA A 17 16.35 -25.40 -9.51
CA ALA A 17 15.87 -26.38 -10.49
C ALA A 17 14.34 -26.42 -10.59
N THR A 18 13.65 -26.38 -9.44
CA THR A 18 12.18 -26.36 -9.40
C THR A 18 11.61 -25.10 -10.04
N ARG A 19 12.21 -23.93 -9.78
CA ARG A 19 11.83 -22.66 -10.43
C ARG A 19 12.07 -22.69 -11.94
N ALA A 20 13.23 -23.18 -12.37
CA ALA A 20 13.53 -23.31 -13.81
C ALA A 20 12.53 -24.24 -14.52
N LEU A 21 12.18 -25.38 -13.91
CA LEU A 21 11.19 -26.29 -14.45
C LEU A 21 9.79 -25.64 -14.52
N ALA A 22 9.41 -24.88 -13.49
CA ALA A 22 8.15 -24.13 -13.47
C ALA A 22 8.11 -23.05 -14.56
N ASP A 23 9.22 -22.31 -14.77
CA ASP A 23 9.33 -21.28 -15.82
C ASP A 23 9.19 -21.87 -17.23
N VAL A 24 9.81 -23.03 -17.49
CA VAL A 24 9.63 -23.74 -18.77
C VAL A 24 8.15 -24.10 -18.98
N HIS A 25 7.48 -24.63 -17.95
CA HIS A 25 6.07 -24.99 -18.06
C HIS A 25 5.15 -23.77 -18.19
N ARG A 26 5.49 -22.64 -17.55
CA ARG A 26 4.78 -21.36 -17.74
C ARG A 26 4.96 -20.84 -19.16
N ALA A 27 6.16 -20.93 -19.73
CA ALA A 27 6.44 -20.52 -21.11
C ALA A 27 5.64 -21.36 -22.11
N VAL A 28 5.63 -22.69 -21.95
CA VAL A 28 4.82 -23.59 -22.80
C VAL A 28 3.33 -23.31 -22.63
N ALA A 29 2.83 -23.18 -21.40
CA ALA A 29 1.43 -22.85 -21.14
C ALA A 29 1.05 -21.48 -21.72
N GLY A 30 1.96 -20.50 -21.65
CA GLY A 30 1.76 -19.17 -22.23
C GLY A 30 1.66 -19.19 -23.74
N GLN A 31 2.48 -20.00 -24.43
CA GLN A 31 2.38 -20.22 -25.87
C GLN A 31 1.05 -20.90 -26.26
N VAL A 32 0.61 -21.90 -25.50
CA VAL A 32 -0.64 -22.63 -25.77
C VAL A 32 -1.88 -21.76 -25.51
N LEU A 33 -1.84 -20.89 -24.49
CA LEU A 33 -2.97 -20.06 -24.08
C LEU A 33 -2.94 -18.64 -24.67
N GLY A 34 -1.86 -18.24 -25.34
CA GLY A 34 -1.67 -16.87 -25.83
C GLY A 34 -1.59 -15.83 -24.71
N ALA A 35 -1.03 -16.19 -23.54
CA ALA A 35 -0.97 -15.33 -22.36
C ALA A 35 0.46 -15.27 -21.81
N ASP A 36 0.90 -14.09 -21.36
CA ASP A 36 2.16 -13.96 -20.64
C ASP A 36 1.97 -14.42 -19.17
N LEU A 37 2.67 -15.49 -18.81
CA LEU A 37 2.64 -16.10 -17.49
C LEU A 37 3.96 -15.92 -16.74
N ALA A 38 4.81 -14.98 -17.15
CA ALA A 38 6.05 -14.68 -16.47
C ALA A 38 5.79 -14.20 -15.03
N VAL A 39 6.52 -14.77 -14.07
CA VAL A 39 6.44 -14.41 -12.64
C VAL A 39 7.80 -13.92 -12.18
N ALA A 40 7.82 -12.74 -11.55
CA ALA A 40 9.01 -12.22 -10.87
C ALA A 40 9.05 -12.75 -9.42
N TYR A 41 10.01 -13.63 -9.13
CA TYR A 41 10.28 -14.09 -7.77
C TYR A 41 10.82 -12.96 -6.89
N ARG A 42 10.44 -12.92 -5.61
CA ARG A 42 10.85 -11.86 -4.68
C ARG A 42 12.31 -11.99 -4.22
N ALA A 43 12.85 -13.21 -4.21
CA ALA A 43 14.22 -13.49 -3.77
C ALA A 43 14.87 -14.56 -4.63
N ALA A 44 16.16 -14.42 -4.93
CA ALA A 44 16.93 -15.42 -5.66
C ALA A 44 17.49 -16.50 -4.70
N PRO A 45 17.54 -17.77 -5.10
CA PRO A 45 18.13 -18.82 -4.29
C PRO A 45 19.65 -18.60 -4.20
N GLY A 46 20.17 -18.57 -2.98
CA GLY A 46 21.59 -18.40 -2.70
C GLY A 46 22.09 -19.34 -1.61
N PRO A 47 23.42 -19.45 -1.41
CA PRO A 47 24.02 -20.43 -0.51
C PRO A 47 23.81 -20.10 0.98
N THR A 48 23.27 -18.92 1.30
CA THR A 48 23.13 -18.45 2.68
C THR A 48 21.76 -18.81 3.26
N TRP A 49 21.71 -19.16 4.55
CA TRP A 49 20.44 -19.40 5.26
C TRP A 49 19.43 -18.24 5.12
N ARG A 50 19.89 -16.98 5.15
CA ARG A 50 19.01 -15.81 4.98
C ARG A 50 18.34 -15.76 3.62
N GLU A 51 19.06 -16.12 2.56
CA GLU A 51 18.56 -16.13 1.18
C GLU A 51 17.55 -17.27 0.98
N LEU A 52 17.84 -18.44 1.55
CA LEU A 52 16.92 -19.58 1.56
C LEU A 52 15.65 -19.28 2.36
N ALA A 53 15.78 -18.69 3.54
CA ALA A 53 14.63 -18.29 4.36
C ALA A 53 13.77 -17.24 3.65
N ALA A 54 14.38 -16.31 2.91
CA ALA A 54 13.65 -15.36 2.07
C ALA A 54 12.90 -16.05 0.93
N CYS A 55 13.52 -17.05 0.28
CA CYS A 55 12.86 -17.86 -0.76
C CYS A 55 11.69 -18.69 -0.22
N LEU A 56 11.83 -19.29 0.96
CA LEU A 56 10.77 -20.10 1.59
C LEU A 56 9.59 -19.25 2.07
N ARG A 57 9.82 -17.96 2.39
CA ARG A 57 8.76 -17.00 2.71
C ARG A 57 8.04 -16.46 1.47
N ASP A 58 8.57 -16.69 0.27
CA ASP A 58 7.91 -16.30 -0.97
C ASP A 58 6.66 -17.19 -1.19
N PRO A 59 5.44 -16.61 -1.25
CA PRO A 59 4.21 -17.36 -1.49
C PRO A 59 4.26 -18.17 -2.80
N GLN A 60 5.05 -17.73 -3.78
CA GLN A 60 5.20 -18.42 -5.05
C GLN A 60 5.94 -19.75 -4.91
N THR A 61 6.92 -19.86 -4.00
CA THR A 61 7.68 -21.09 -3.77
C THR A 61 6.77 -22.23 -3.27
N GLY A 62 5.77 -21.92 -2.44
CA GLY A 62 4.78 -22.90 -1.99
C GLY A 62 3.90 -23.42 -3.15
N ARG A 63 3.48 -22.54 -4.06
CA ARG A 63 2.69 -22.90 -5.25
C ARG A 63 3.49 -23.77 -6.22
N ASP A 64 4.76 -23.44 -6.43
CA ASP A 64 5.67 -24.22 -7.27
C ASP A 64 5.90 -25.63 -6.70
N THR A 65 5.98 -25.75 -5.37
CA THR A 65 6.13 -27.04 -4.68
C THR A 65 4.87 -27.90 -4.81
N ILE A 66 3.69 -27.32 -4.61
CA ILE A 66 2.40 -28.02 -4.80
C ILE A 66 2.25 -28.46 -6.26
N TRP A 67 2.58 -27.58 -7.20
CA TRP A 67 2.57 -27.90 -8.62
C TRP A 67 3.51 -29.06 -8.94
N LEU A 68 4.75 -29.04 -8.42
CA LEU A 68 5.73 -30.10 -8.64
C LEU A 68 5.21 -31.45 -8.12
N ALA A 69 4.61 -31.48 -6.93
CA ALA A 69 4.03 -32.69 -6.36
C ALA A 69 2.88 -33.24 -7.22
N LEU A 70 1.96 -32.37 -7.65
CA LEU A 70 0.86 -32.75 -8.53
C LEU A 70 1.36 -33.25 -9.89
N HIS A 71 2.35 -32.58 -10.46
CA HIS A 71 2.93 -32.92 -11.75
C HIS A 71 3.69 -34.25 -11.70
N ALA A 72 4.40 -34.54 -10.60
CA ALA A 72 5.08 -35.81 -10.38
C ALA A 72 4.08 -36.99 -10.32
N VAL A 73 2.97 -36.82 -9.60
CA VAL A 73 1.91 -37.84 -9.51
C VAL A 73 1.26 -38.06 -10.87
N ALA A 74 0.84 -36.99 -11.54
CA ALA A 74 0.23 -37.08 -12.86
C ALA A 74 1.17 -37.71 -13.90
N GLY A 75 2.43 -37.30 -13.92
CA GLY A 75 3.46 -37.85 -14.81
C GLY A 75 3.70 -39.34 -14.59
N THR A 76 3.72 -39.78 -13.33
CA THR A 76 3.90 -41.20 -12.99
C THR A 76 2.71 -42.04 -13.47
N LEU A 77 1.49 -41.55 -13.29
CA LEU A 77 0.29 -42.25 -13.78
C LEU A 77 0.29 -42.36 -15.31
N VAL A 78 0.63 -41.28 -16.02
CA VAL A 78 0.72 -41.30 -17.50
C VAL A 78 1.82 -42.26 -17.98
N ALA A 79 2.98 -42.26 -17.33
CA ALA A 79 4.07 -43.18 -17.65
C ALA A 79 3.66 -44.64 -17.42
N MET A 80 2.98 -44.94 -16.32
CA MET A 80 2.49 -46.29 -16.00
C MET A 80 1.46 -46.78 -17.02
N LEU A 81 0.52 -45.92 -17.43
CA LEU A 81 -0.46 -46.24 -18.47
C LEU A 81 0.21 -46.46 -19.83
N THR A 82 1.20 -45.64 -20.19
CA THR A 82 1.95 -45.76 -21.44
C THR A 82 2.74 -47.07 -21.46
N TYR A 83 3.43 -47.40 -20.37
CA TYR A 83 4.15 -48.66 -20.22
C TYR A 83 3.22 -49.87 -20.39
N LEU A 84 2.05 -49.86 -19.73
CA LEU A 84 1.06 -50.92 -19.86
C LEU A 84 0.58 -51.07 -21.31
N ALA A 85 0.30 -49.96 -22.00
CA ALA A 85 -0.12 -49.98 -23.40
C ALA A 85 0.96 -50.59 -24.32
N VAL A 86 2.23 -50.26 -24.10
CA VAL A 86 3.36 -50.84 -24.85
C VAL A 86 3.47 -52.34 -24.59
N GLN A 87 3.30 -52.79 -23.36
CA GLN A 87 3.36 -54.22 -23.03
C GLN A 87 2.24 -55.02 -23.69
N VAL A 88 1.02 -54.46 -23.74
CA VAL A 88 -0.11 -55.07 -24.47
C VAL A 88 0.19 -55.15 -25.96
N LEU A 89 0.70 -54.07 -26.56
CA LEU A 89 1.05 -54.04 -27.97
C LEU A 89 2.17 -55.04 -28.32
N SER A 90 3.21 -55.12 -27.49
CA SER A 90 4.33 -56.06 -27.64
C SER A 90 3.84 -57.51 -27.61
N ALA A 91 2.96 -57.87 -26.68
CA ALA A 91 2.36 -59.21 -26.59
C ALA A 91 1.55 -59.57 -27.84
N VAL A 92 0.83 -58.61 -28.43
CA VAL A 92 0.08 -58.77 -29.67
C VAL A 92 1.00 -59.08 -30.86
N PHE A 93 2.14 -58.37 -30.99
CA PHE A 93 3.09 -58.60 -32.09
C PHE A 93 3.92 -59.87 -31.92
N ALA A 94 4.31 -60.22 -30.69
CA ALA A 94 5.12 -61.41 -30.40
C ALA A 94 4.35 -62.74 -30.56
N GLY A 95 3.02 -62.74 -30.39
CA GLY A 95 2.20 -63.95 -30.39
C GLY A 95 1.83 -64.52 -31.77
N GLY A 96 2.16 -63.85 -32.88
CA GLY A 96 1.63 -64.19 -34.20
C GLY A 96 0.10 -64.12 -34.25
N ALA A 97 -0.53 -64.40 -35.41
CA ALA A 97 -1.99 -64.30 -35.62
C ALA A 97 -2.83 -65.36 -34.86
N GLY A 98 -2.53 -65.61 -33.59
CA GLY A 98 -3.35 -66.39 -32.65
C GLY A 98 -4.42 -65.55 -31.94
N PRO A 99 -5.02 -66.02 -30.83
CA PRO A 99 -6.17 -65.39 -30.15
C PRO A 99 -5.93 -63.93 -29.69
N PHE A 100 -4.69 -63.45 -29.74
CA PHE A 100 -4.32 -62.07 -29.45
C PHE A 100 -4.64 -61.06 -30.56
N ALA A 101 -4.97 -61.52 -31.77
CA ALA A 101 -5.44 -60.65 -32.86
C ALA A 101 -6.68 -59.81 -32.47
N ILE A 102 -7.51 -60.32 -31.55
CA ILE A 102 -8.70 -59.61 -31.01
C ILE A 102 -8.30 -58.34 -30.23
N PHE A 103 -7.07 -58.25 -29.70
CA PHE A 103 -6.60 -57.09 -28.94
C PHE A 103 -5.89 -56.03 -29.80
N THR A 104 -5.61 -56.30 -31.08
CA THR A 104 -4.97 -55.34 -32.01
C THR A 104 -5.81 -54.08 -32.22
N LEU A 105 -7.09 -54.25 -32.58
CA LEU A 105 -8.03 -53.16 -32.81
C LEU A 105 -8.29 -52.34 -31.54
N PRO A 106 -8.57 -52.92 -30.37
CA PRO A 106 -8.65 -52.19 -29.11
C PRO A 106 -7.39 -51.38 -28.79
N ALA A 107 -6.18 -51.93 -29.00
CA ALA A 107 -4.94 -51.23 -28.75
C ALA A 107 -4.74 -50.03 -29.69
N LEU A 108 -5.07 -50.17 -30.98
CA LEU A 108 -5.04 -49.07 -31.95
C LEU A 108 -6.08 -47.99 -31.62
N VAL A 109 -7.28 -48.39 -31.18
CA VAL A 109 -8.33 -47.46 -30.73
C VAL A 109 -7.87 -46.70 -29.49
N VAL A 110 -7.26 -47.37 -28.50
CA VAL A 110 -6.69 -46.70 -27.32
C VAL A 110 -5.59 -45.72 -27.72
N LEU A 111 -4.69 -46.10 -28.65
CA LEU A 111 -3.63 -45.21 -29.13
C LEU A 111 -4.20 -43.98 -29.85
N ALA A 112 -5.22 -44.17 -30.69
CA ALA A 112 -5.91 -43.08 -31.38
C ALA A 112 -6.65 -42.14 -30.40
N ILE A 113 -7.30 -42.70 -29.38
CA ILE A 113 -7.94 -41.91 -28.30
C ILE A 113 -6.89 -41.12 -27.53
N VAL A 114 -5.76 -41.73 -27.18
CA VAL A 114 -4.65 -41.05 -26.48
C VAL A 114 -4.13 -39.90 -27.34
N TRP A 115 -3.82 -40.14 -28.62
CA TRP A 115 -3.36 -39.09 -29.54
C TRP A 115 -4.37 -37.94 -29.63
N TRP A 116 -5.66 -38.25 -29.79
CA TRP A 116 -6.72 -37.25 -29.86
C TRP A 116 -6.93 -36.48 -28.54
N ALA A 117 -6.73 -37.13 -27.40
CA ALA A 117 -6.88 -36.55 -26.08
C ALA A 117 -5.70 -35.66 -25.66
N VAL A 118 -4.48 -35.90 -26.18
CA VAL A 118 -3.27 -35.12 -25.86
C VAL A 118 -3.48 -33.60 -25.90
N PRO A 119 -4.00 -32.98 -26.97
CA PRO A 119 -4.18 -31.52 -27.02
C PRO A 119 -5.18 -31.00 -25.98
N TRP A 120 -6.20 -31.78 -25.64
CA TRP A 120 -7.17 -31.43 -24.58
C TRP A 120 -6.55 -31.52 -23.19
N VAL A 121 -5.79 -32.58 -22.92
CA VAL A 121 -5.05 -32.77 -21.67
C VAL A 121 -4.04 -31.65 -21.48
N VAL A 122 -3.29 -31.28 -22.53
CA VAL A 122 -2.34 -30.15 -22.49
C VAL A 122 -3.05 -28.83 -22.18
N ARG A 123 -4.22 -28.57 -22.76
CA ARG A 123 -5.01 -27.36 -22.47
C ARG A 123 -5.52 -27.33 -21.04
N VAL A 124 -6.04 -28.44 -20.52
CA VAL A 124 -6.49 -28.54 -19.12
C VAL A 124 -5.31 -28.34 -18.16
N LEU A 125 -4.17 -28.97 -18.45
CA LEU A 125 -2.94 -28.80 -17.67
C LEU A 125 -2.45 -27.34 -17.71
N ALA A 126 -2.53 -26.68 -18.87
CA ALA A 126 -2.17 -25.27 -19.03
C ALA A 126 -3.12 -24.34 -18.25
N LEU A 127 -4.43 -24.66 -18.20
CA LEU A 127 -5.39 -23.92 -17.37
C LEU A 127 -5.14 -24.14 -15.87
N LEU A 128 -4.85 -25.36 -15.45
CA LEU A 128 -4.43 -25.65 -14.08
C LEU A 128 -3.15 -24.91 -13.72
N VAL A 129 -2.17 -24.87 -14.62
CA VAL A 129 -0.95 -24.06 -14.48
C VAL A 129 -1.31 -22.60 -14.32
N ARG A 130 -2.20 -22.05 -15.17
CA ARG A 130 -2.64 -20.67 -15.05
C ARG A 130 -3.33 -20.41 -13.71
N VAL A 131 -4.24 -21.27 -13.24
CA VAL A 131 -4.93 -21.05 -11.96
C VAL A 131 -3.98 -21.17 -10.77
N LEU A 132 -3.08 -22.17 -10.78
CA LEU A 132 -2.23 -22.50 -9.65
C LEU A 132 -0.97 -21.63 -9.58
N LEU A 133 -0.40 -21.26 -10.73
CA LEU A 133 0.85 -20.53 -10.85
C LEU A 133 0.67 -19.06 -11.25
N SER A 134 -0.50 -18.61 -11.73
CA SER A 134 -0.72 -17.18 -12.03
C SER A 134 -0.79 -16.35 -10.73
N PRO A 135 -0.20 -15.15 -10.73
CA PRO A 135 -0.18 -14.23 -9.60
C PRO A 135 -1.55 -13.56 -9.29
N ALA A 136 -2.69 -14.18 -9.63
CA ALA A 136 -4.02 -13.58 -9.48
C ALA A 136 -4.32 -13.05 -8.06
N GLY A 137 -3.68 -13.62 -7.03
CA GLY A 137 -3.73 -13.10 -5.66
C GLY A 137 -2.60 -12.13 -5.27
N SER A 138 -1.41 -12.24 -5.88
CA SER A 138 -0.26 -11.40 -5.52
C SER A 138 -0.26 -10.06 -6.22
N ALA A 139 -0.88 -9.91 -7.40
CA ALA A 139 -1.03 -8.59 -8.03
C ALA A 139 -1.97 -7.67 -7.24
N LEU A 140 -3.08 -8.19 -6.72
CA LEU A 140 -4.00 -7.44 -5.88
C LEU A 140 -3.40 -7.16 -4.50
N ALA A 141 -2.78 -8.17 -3.87
CA ALA A 141 -2.09 -7.99 -2.59
C ALA A 141 -0.90 -7.02 -2.70
N ALA A 142 -0.08 -7.11 -3.75
CA ALA A 142 1.00 -6.17 -4.01
C ALA A 142 0.47 -4.76 -4.26
N ARG A 143 -0.67 -4.60 -4.95
CA ARG A 143 -1.28 -3.30 -5.17
C ARG A 143 -1.85 -2.69 -3.89
N VAL A 144 -2.41 -3.51 -2.99
CA VAL A 144 -2.85 -3.09 -1.65
C VAL A 144 -1.66 -2.71 -0.77
N GLU A 145 -0.59 -3.50 -0.78
CA GLU A 145 0.66 -3.25 -0.04
C GLU A 145 1.33 -1.95 -0.54
N GLN A 146 1.45 -1.77 -1.86
CA GLN A 146 1.99 -0.58 -2.50
C GLN A 146 1.14 0.68 -2.25
N LEU A 147 -0.20 0.55 -2.22
CA LEU A 147 -1.11 1.64 -1.84
C LEU A 147 -1.00 1.98 -0.34
N THR A 148 -0.75 1.00 0.52
CA THR A 148 -0.63 1.20 1.97
C THR A 148 0.71 1.86 2.31
N GLU A 149 1.81 1.41 1.71
CA GLU A 149 3.13 2.06 1.83
C GLU A 149 3.13 3.48 1.26
N SER A 150 2.50 3.70 0.10
CA SER A 150 2.38 5.02 -0.50
C SER A 150 1.56 5.98 0.38
N ARG A 151 0.48 5.51 1.01
CA ARG A 151 -0.30 6.32 1.97
C ARG A 151 0.50 6.62 3.24
N ALA A 152 1.19 5.64 3.82
CA ALA A 152 1.99 5.84 5.02
C ALA A 152 3.11 6.87 4.77
N ALA A 153 3.85 6.73 3.66
CA ALA A 153 4.90 7.67 3.28
C ALA A 153 4.37 9.10 3.02
N THR A 154 3.17 9.23 2.45
CA THR A 154 2.53 10.54 2.22
C THR A 154 2.10 11.20 3.53
N VAL A 155 1.54 10.43 4.47
CA VAL A 155 1.11 10.93 5.78
C VAL A 155 2.32 11.36 6.62
N ASP A 156 3.40 10.58 6.63
CA ASP A 156 4.61 10.92 7.37
C ASP A 156 5.31 12.18 6.82
N ALA A 157 5.33 12.33 5.48
CA ALA A 157 5.83 13.54 4.83
C ALA A 157 5.00 14.78 5.19
N GLN A 158 3.66 14.65 5.21
CA GLN A 158 2.76 15.74 5.63
C GLN A 158 2.94 16.10 7.12
N ALA A 159 3.10 15.12 8.00
CA ALA A 159 3.35 15.36 9.42
C ALA A 159 4.70 16.04 9.68
N ALA A 160 5.74 15.70 8.89
CA ALA A 160 7.02 16.39 8.95
C ALA A 160 6.91 17.85 8.48
N GLU A 161 6.14 18.11 7.43
CA GLU A 161 5.91 19.46 6.91
C GLU A 161 5.16 20.35 7.90
N LEU A 162 4.10 19.82 8.53
CA LEU A 162 3.34 20.54 9.55
C LEU A 162 4.22 20.96 10.74
N ARG A 163 5.07 20.06 11.25
CA ARG A 163 6.03 20.37 12.33
C ARG A 163 7.05 21.42 11.93
N ARG A 164 7.43 21.49 10.64
CA ARG A 164 8.32 22.53 10.13
C ARG A 164 7.63 23.88 10.14
N ILE A 165 6.40 23.95 9.61
CA ILE A 165 5.62 25.20 9.58
C ILE A 165 5.30 25.69 10.99
N GLU A 166 4.99 24.79 11.93
CA GLU A 166 4.77 25.13 13.33
C GLU A 166 6.01 25.79 13.95
N ARG A 167 7.20 25.23 13.71
CA ARG A 167 8.46 25.79 14.21
C ARG A 167 8.76 27.15 13.58
N ASP A 168 8.62 27.26 12.25
CA ASP A 168 8.82 28.51 11.52
C ASP A 168 7.86 29.61 12.00
N LEU A 169 6.61 29.23 12.33
CA LEU A 169 5.62 30.13 12.92
C LEU A 169 6.01 30.57 14.34
N HIS A 170 6.45 29.63 15.18
CA HIS A 170 6.86 29.92 16.54
C HIS A 170 8.04 30.89 16.56
N ASP A 171 9.08 30.59 15.78
CA ASP A 171 10.30 31.41 15.69
C ASP A 171 9.99 32.79 15.08
N GLY A 172 9.16 32.82 14.02
CA GLY A 172 8.72 34.07 13.41
C GLY A 172 7.85 34.92 14.33
N ALA A 173 7.00 34.31 15.16
CA ALA A 173 6.20 35.01 16.16
C ALA A 173 7.08 35.60 17.27
N GLN A 174 8.05 34.83 17.78
CA GLN A 174 9.01 35.30 18.78
C GLN A 174 9.83 36.50 18.29
N ALA A 175 10.38 36.43 17.07
CA ALA A 175 11.16 37.53 16.49
C ALA A 175 10.34 38.83 16.36
N ARG A 176 9.08 38.73 15.92
CA ARG A 176 8.18 39.88 15.79
C ARG A 176 7.76 40.46 17.14
N LEU A 177 7.46 39.62 18.13
CA LEU A 177 7.13 40.09 19.49
C LEU A 177 8.32 40.79 20.15
N ALA A 178 9.53 40.29 19.93
CA ALA A 178 10.75 40.95 20.38
C ALA A 178 10.92 42.33 19.73
N ALA A 179 10.67 42.46 18.42
CA ALA A 179 10.72 43.73 17.72
C ALA A 179 9.73 44.76 18.28
N VAL A 180 8.46 44.39 18.43
CA VAL A 180 7.44 45.25 19.04
C VAL A 180 7.83 45.65 20.47
N GLY A 181 8.34 44.71 21.27
CA GLY A 181 8.82 44.99 22.62
C GLY A 181 9.99 45.99 22.66
N MET A 182 10.94 45.90 21.71
CA MET A 182 12.04 46.85 21.58
C MET A 182 11.54 48.26 21.21
N THR A 183 10.62 48.38 20.24
CA THR A 183 10.04 49.67 19.84
C THR A 183 9.28 50.33 20.97
N LEU A 184 8.49 49.56 21.74
CA LEU A 184 7.80 50.05 22.94
C LEU A 184 8.78 50.48 24.05
N GLY A 185 9.89 49.75 24.21
CA GLY A 185 10.97 50.11 25.13
C GLY A 185 11.62 51.44 24.76
N LEU A 186 11.88 51.67 23.47
CA LEU A 186 12.44 52.92 22.95
C LEU A 186 11.47 54.09 23.13
N ALA A 187 10.18 53.88 22.84
CA ALA A 187 9.14 54.88 23.07
C ALA A 187 9.05 55.29 24.55
N SER A 188 9.15 54.33 25.47
CA SER A 188 9.13 54.58 26.91
C SER A 188 10.32 55.41 27.40
N GLN A 189 11.50 55.25 26.79
CA GLN A 189 12.70 56.03 27.10
C GLN A 189 12.64 57.44 26.53
N LEU A 190 12.02 57.62 25.36
CA LEU A 190 11.89 58.93 24.71
C LEU A 190 10.76 59.78 25.30
N LEU A 191 9.75 59.16 25.92
CA LEU A 191 8.58 59.85 26.49
C LEU A 191 8.89 61.08 27.36
N PRO A 192 9.93 61.10 28.23
CA PRO A 192 10.26 62.26 29.04
C PRO A 192 10.96 63.40 28.28
N SER A 193 11.61 63.08 27.15
CA SER A 193 12.55 63.99 26.46
C SER A 193 12.00 64.48 25.12
N ASP A 194 11.26 63.62 24.42
CA ASP A 194 10.67 63.84 23.09
C ASP A 194 9.32 63.08 23.00
N PRO A 195 8.22 63.70 23.46
CA PRO A 195 6.91 63.06 23.46
C PRO A 195 6.36 62.85 22.03
N ASP A 196 6.73 63.70 21.07
CA ASP A 196 6.30 63.55 19.68
C ASP A 196 7.01 62.36 19.01
N GLY A 197 8.32 62.19 19.26
CA GLY A 197 9.06 60.99 18.84
C GLY A 197 8.56 59.71 19.49
N ALA A 198 8.21 59.75 20.78
CA ALA A 198 7.60 58.61 21.48
C ALA A 198 6.22 58.24 20.91
N ALA A 199 5.40 59.22 20.54
CA ALA A 199 4.10 58.99 19.89
C ALA A 199 4.26 58.32 18.51
N ALA A 200 5.26 58.71 17.73
CA ALA A 200 5.56 58.08 16.44
C ALA A 200 5.94 56.58 16.60
N LEU A 201 6.79 56.26 17.57
CA LEU A 201 7.20 54.87 17.86
C LEU A 201 6.05 54.01 18.41
N LEU A 202 5.14 54.58 19.19
CA LEU A 202 3.93 53.89 19.65
C LEU A 202 3.03 53.49 18.47
N GLU A 203 2.89 54.38 17.48
CA GLU A 203 2.05 54.10 16.32
C GLU A 203 2.72 53.09 15.36
N GLU A 204 4.04 53.12 15.24
CA GLU A 204 4.82 52.09 14.56
C GLU A 204 4.62 50.71 15.21
N ALA A 205 4.80 50.62 16.54
CA ALA A 205 4.61 49.38 17.29
C ALA A 205 3.16 48.84 17.16
N ARG A 206 2.16 49.73 17.18
CA ARG A 206 0.75 49.38 16.96
C ARG A 206 0.52 48.84 15.55
N GLY A 207 1.11 49.45 14.53
CA GLY A 207 1.06 49.01 13.15
C GLY A 207 1.72 47.65 12.93
N ASP A 208 2.89 47.43 13.53
CA ASP A 208 3.62 46.15 13.47
C ASP A 208 2.84 45.01 14.14
N ALA A 209 2.27 45.25 15.32
CA ALA A 209 1.43 44.28 16.02
C ALA A 209 0.17 43.92 15.21
N GLY A 210 -0.47 44.92 14.57
CA GLY A 210 -1.62 44.70 13.70
C GLY A 210 -1.31 43.85 12.47
N ARG A 211 -0.18 44.11 11.80
CA ARG A 211 0.28 43.31 10.66
C ARG A 211 0.61 41.87 11.06
N ALA A 212 1.32 41.69 12.17
CA ALA A 212 1.64 40.36 12.69
C ALA A 212 0.37 39.53 12.99
N LEU A 213 -0.65 40.13 13.60
CA LEU A 213 -1.93 39.47 13.87
C LEU A 213 -2.68 39.08 12.59
N ALA A 214 -2.63 39.92 11.56
CA ALA A 214 -3.25 39.62 10.27
C ALA A 214 -2.58 38.42 9.58
N GLU A 215 -1.24 38.39 9.52
CA GLU A 215 -0.47 37.28 8.95
C GLU A 215 -0.72 35.96 9.70
N LEU A 216 -0.75 36.01 11.04
CA LEU A 216 -1.00 34.84 11.88
C LEU A 216 -2.42 34.30 11.66
N ARG A 217 -3.40 35.19 11.49
CA ARG A 217 -4.79 34.82 11.18
C ARG A 217 -4.91 34.18 9.80
N ASP A 218 -4.20 34.68 8.80
CA ASP A 218 -4.19 34.12 7.45
C ASP A 218 -3.52 32.74 7.42
N LEU A 219 -2.45 32.55 8.19
CA LEU A 219 -1.75 31.28 8.34
C LEU A 219 -2.58 30.23 9.10
N VAL A 220 -3.24 30.62 10.20
CA VAL A 220 -4.11 29.72 10.99
C VAL A 220 -5.33 29.26 10.20
N ARG A 221 -5.85 30.08 9.28
CA ARG A 221 -6.90 29.68 8.34
C ARG A 221 -6.42 28.67 7.29
N GLY A 222 -5.12 28.67 6.96
CA GLY A 222 -4.54 27.80 5.94
C GLY A 222 -4.16 26.38 6.40
N ILE A 223 -3.96 26.14 7.70
CA ILE A 223 -3.24 24.95 8.20
C ILE A 223 -4.00 24.24 9.35
N HIS A 224 -5.33 24.20 9.32
CA HIS A 224 -6.13 23.73 10.46
C HIS A 224 -6.43 22.21 10.54
N PRO A 225 -5.39 21.32 10.56
CA PRO A 225 -5.49 20.01 11.22
C PRO A 225 -4.88 19.79 12.64
N PRO A 226 -4.00 20.64 13.25
CA PRO A 226 -3.30 20.26 14.49
C PRO A 226 -4.20 20.19 15.74
N VAL A 227 -5.22 21.05 15.87
CA VAL A 227 -6.04 21.12 17.11
C VAL A 227 -6.90 19.86 17.32
N LEU A 228 -7.28 19.18 16.23
CA LEU A 228 -7.99 17.89 16.26
C LEU A 228 -7.12 16.75 16.81
N ALA A 229 -5.80 16.79 16.60
CA ALA A 229 -4.90 15.74 17.05
C ALA A 229 -4.74 15.77 18.58
N ASP A 230 -4.57 16.96 19.16
CA ASP A 230 -4.25 17.12 20.59
C ASP A 230 -5.49 17.21 21.49
N ARG A 231 -6.57 17.84 21.02
CA ARG A 231 -7.76 18.12 21.85
C ARG A 231 -9.06 17.52 21.29
N GLY A 232 -8.96 16.76 20.20
CA GLY A 232 -10.10 16.21 19.50
C GLY A 232 -11.03 17.28 18.94
N LEU A 233 -12.18 16.83 18.44
CA LEU A 233 -13.23 17.69 17.91
C LEU A 233 -13.67 18.81 18.88
N PRO A 234 -13.80 18.58 20.21
CA PRO A 234 -14.22 19.63 21.13
C PRO A 234 -13.26 20.81 21.21
N GLY A 235 -11.98 20.56 21.47
CA GLY A 235 -10.99 21.63 21.53
C GLY A 235 -10.76 22.30 20.17
N GLY A 236 -10.95 21.57 19.07
CA GLY A 236 -10.96 22.12 17.72
C GLY A 236 -12.06 23.17 17.51
N LEU A 237 -13.30 22.82 17.84
CA LEU A 237 -14.46 23.68 17.64
C LEU A 237 -14.45 24.91 18.58
N GLU A 238 -14.00 24.74 19.82
CA GLU A 238 -13.82 25.87 20.76
C GLU A 238 -12.78 26.87 20.25
N ALA A 239 -11.64 26.38 19.75
CA ALA A 239 -10.61 27.23 19.15
C ALA A 239 -11.12 27.97 17.91
N ALA A 240 -11.90 27.30 17.06
CA ALA A 240 -12.53 27.93 15.90
C ALA A 240 -13.56 29.00 16.30
N ALA A 241 -14.34 28.76 17.36
CA ALA A 241 -15.33 29.71 17.87
C ALA A 241 -14.69 30.99 18.45
N LEU A 242 -13.55 30.90 19.13
CA LEU A 242 -12.81 32.05 19.65
C LEU A 242 -12.33 33.02 18.55
N LEU A 243 -12.14 32.51 17.34
CA LEU A 243 -11.71 33.30 16.18
C LEU A 243 -12.90 33.88 15.38
N CYS A 244 -14.13 33.57 15.78
CA CYS A 244 -15.32 34.06 15.10
C CYS A 244 -15.61 35.53 15.52
N PRO A 245 -15.90 36.43 14.57
CA PRO A 245 -16.20 37.83 14.88
C PRO A 245 -17.59 38.04 15.52
N VAL A 246 -18.43 37.01 15.56
CA VAL A 246 -19.74 37.02 16.23
C VAL A 246 -19.70 36.11 17.46
N PRO A 247 -20.51 36.37 18.51
CA PRO A 247 -20.60 35.49 19.66
C PRO A 247 -21.06 34.08 19.26
N VAL A 248 -20.27 33.06 19.56
CA VAL A 248 -20.54 31.66 19.24
C VAL A 248 -20.50 30.84 20.53
N ALA A 249 -21.57 30.10 20.78
CA ALA A 249 -21.63 29.10 21.85
C ALA A 249 -21.41 27.70 21.25
N VAL A 250 -20.45 26.95 21.79
CA VAL A 250 -20.14 25.58 21.35
C VAL A 250 -20.77 24.61 22.34
N ALA A 251 -21.64 23.73 21.85
CA ALA A 251 -22.22 22.64 22.62
C ALA A 251 -22.03 21.33 21.83
N ILE A 252 -21.44 20.32 22.47
CA ILE A 252 -21.08 19.05 21.81
C ILE A 252 -21.65 17.92 22.65
N ASP A 253 -22.51 17.12 22.03
CA ASP A 253 -23.06 15.90 22.60
C ASP A 253 -22.77 14.74 21.64
N LEU A 254 -21.74 13.95 21.97
CA LEU A 254 -21.30 12.81 21.17
C LEU A 254 -21.12 11.59 22.09
N PRO A 255 -21.72 10.42 21.76
CA PRO A 255 -21.66 9.23 22.61
C PRO A 255 -20.26 8.60 22.66
N SER A 256 -19.42 8.84 21.65
CA SER A 256 -18.03 8.41 21.58
C SER A 256 -17.25 9.25 20.57
N ARG A 257 -15.92 9.27 20.67
CA ARG A 257 -15.06 9.98 19.71
C ARG A 257 -15.28 9.41 18.29
N PRO A 258 -15.61 10.25 17.28
CA PRO A 258 -15.74 9.80 15.90
C PRO A 258 -14.42 9.20 15.40
N GLN A 259 -14.48 8.35 14.37
CA GLN A 259 -13.27 7.93 13.67
C GLN A 259 -12.58 9.15 13.05
N ALA A 260 -11.24 9.16 13.05
CA ALA A 260 -10.44 10.33 12.63
C ALA A 260 -10.90 11.01 11.32
N PRO A 261 -11.29 10.28 10.24
CA PRO A 261 -11.78 10.92 9.02
C PRO A 261 -13.10 11.68 9.19
N VAL A 262 -14.01 11.14 10.01
CA VAL A 262 -15.31 11.76 10.31
C VAL A 262 -15.13 12.96 11.23
N GLU A 263 -14.21 12.83 12.20
CA GLU A 263 -13.82 13.90 13.11
C GLU A 263 -13.31 15.13 12.34
N SER A 264 -12.40 14.93 11.39
CA SER A 264 -11.90 16.01 10.53
C SER A 264 -12.99 16.63 9.65
N ALA A 265 -13.87 15.80 9.05
CA ALA A 265 -14.94 16.30 8.19
C ALA A 265 -15.94 17.19 8.95
N LEU A 266 -16.35 16.78 10.15
CA LEU A 266 -17.24 17.56 11.01
C LEU A 266 -16.61 18.91 11.39
N TYR A 267 -15.32 18.89 11.74
CA TYR A 267 -14.59 20.10 12.06
C TYR A 267 -14.54 21.08 10.89
N PHE A 268 -14.15 20.64 9.68
CA PHE A 268 -14.06 21.53 8.52
C PHE A 268 -15.42 22.10 8.11
N ALA A 269 -16.48 21.29 8.18
CA ALA A 269 -17.83 21.76 7.91
C ALA A 269 -18.25 22.88 8.88
N ALA A 270 -17.96 22.73 10.17
CA ALA A 270 -18.25 23.74 11.17
C ALA A 270 -17.38 25.00 11.02
N ALA A 271 -16.08 24.85 10.75
CA ALA A 271 -15.16 25.97 10.52
C ALA A 271 -15.58 26.82 9.31
N GLU A 272 -16.02 26.18 8.22
CA GLU A 272 -16.53 26.87 7.04
C GLU A 272 -17.87 27.57 7.32
N ALA A 273 -18.76 26.94 8.09
CA ALA A 273 -20.00 27.56 8.54
C ALA A 273 -19.74 28.82 9.39
N LEU A 274 -18.77 28.77 10.32
CA LEU A 274 -18.34 29.92 11.11
C LEU A 274 -17.69 31.02 10.27
N ALA A 275 -16.89 30.64 9.27
CA ALA A 275 -16.31 31.60 8.32
C ALA A 275 -17.39 32.31 7.50
N ASN A 276 -18.44 31.59 7.10
CA ASN A 276 -19.59 32.16 6.40
C ASN A 276 -20.45 33.05 7.30
N ALA A 277 -20.66 32.66 8.56
CA ALA A 277 -21.36 33.48 9.53
C ALA A 277 -20.66 34.83 9.76
N GLY A 278 -19.32 34.84 9.85
CA GLY A 278 -18.55 36.08 9.97
C GLY A 278 -18.56 36.98 8.72
N ARG A 279 -18.91 36.45 7.55
CA ARG A 279 -19.04 37.22 6.29
C ARG A 279 -20.43 37.82 6.09
N THR A 280 -21.44 37.31 6.78
CA THR A 280 -22.84 37.70 6.54
C THR A 280 -23.24 38.79 7.56
N PRO A 281 -23.63 40.00 7.14
CA PRO A 281 -24.09 41.03 8.06
C PRO A 281 -25.39 40.59 8.76
N ALA A 282 -25.49 40.86 10.06
CA ALA A 282 -26.66 40.50 10.86
C ALA A 282 -27.95 41.08 10.25
N PRO A 283 -29.05 40.32 10.17
CA PRO A 283 -30.33 40.89 9.79
C PRO A 283 -30.74 41.92 10.85
N ARG A 284 -30.95 43.17 10.41
CA ARG A 284 -31.51 44.23 11.24
C ARG A 284 -32.93 43.79 11.65
N GLY A 285 -33.12 43.51 12.93
CA GLY A 285 -34.45 43.20 13.47
C GLY A 285 -35.39 44.38 13.24
N SER A 286 -36.50 44.13 12.55
CA SER A 286 -37.71 44.94 12.65
C SER A 286 -38.32 44.72 14.05
N GLY A 287 -38.66 45.82 14.72
CA GLY A 287 -39.26 45.82 16.06
C GLY A 287 -40.68 45.29 16.13
#